data_AF-A0A3D2HJY4-F1
#
_entry.id   AF-A0A3D2HJY4-F1
#
_cell.length_a   1.000
_cell.length_b   1.000
_cell.length_c   1.000
_cell.angle_alpha   90.00
_cell.angle_beta   90.00
_cell.angle_gamma   90.00
#
_symmetry.space_group_name_H-M   'P 1'
#
loop_
_entity.id
_entity.type
_entity.pdbx_description
1 polymer ?
#
loop_
_entity_poly.entity_id
_entity_poly.type
_entity_poly.pdbx_seq_one_letter_code
_entity_poly.pdbx_strand_id
1 'polypeptide(L)'
;MKYELQDLLRVREHRKEHAQEILLKAKMALQEAQRLLEEQKKKQERFLEKKPEYIQLIYDQMLQKTHFKRNYLDLVNLKLSKLDEYQEKLAIEIEKAHNKYERAQQEVVQCSRKLHKAQRELEKIEEHKNIWKEDMRLLDEKEQD
;
A
#
# COMPACT_ATOMS: atom_id res chain seq x y z
N MET A 1 1.74 5.85 -48.27
CA MET A 1 0.36 5.85 -47.71
C MET A 1 0.36 6.13 -46.20
N LYS A 2 -0.76 6.56 -45.59
CA LYS A 2 -0.91 6.75 -44.13
C LYS A 2 -1.56 5.51 -43.51
N TYR A 3 -1.07 5.07 -42.36
CA TYR A 3 -1.68 3.96 -41.62
C TYR A 3 -3.04 4.35 -41.02
N GLU A 4 -4.10 3.64 -41.39
CA GLU A 4 -5.49 3.97 -41.02
C GLU A 4 -5.74 3.88 -39.51
N LEU A 5 -5.07 2.97 -38.80
CA LEU A 5 -5.25 2.78 -37.36
C LEU A 5 -4.26 3.60 -36.51
N GLN A 6 -3.66 4.66 -37.08
CA GLN A 6 -2.67 5.48 -36.38
C GLN A 6 -3.24 6.19 -35.13
N ASP A 7 -4.50 6.61 -35.15
CA ASP A 7 -5.13 7.25 -33.99
C ASP A 7 -5.46 6.23 -32.89
N LEU A 8 -5.87 5.01 -33.28
CA LEU A 8 -6.07 3.92 -32.32
C LEU A 8 -4.75 3.50 -31.65
N LEU A 9 -3.63 3.51 -32.39
CA LEU A 9 -2.30 3.28 -31.84
C LEU A 9 -1.97 4.30 -30.74
N ARG A 10 -2.15 5.60 -31.03
CA ARG A 10 -1.94 6.68 -30.06
C ARG A 10 -2.80 6.53 -28.80
N VAL A 11 -4.07 6.15 -28.96
CA VAL A 11 -4.95 5.90 -27.81
C VAL A 11 -4.45 4.74 -26.96
N ARG A 12 -3.90 3.69 -27.56
CA ARG A 12 -3.36 2.54 -26.81
C ARG A 12 -2.03 2.86 -26.12
N GLU A 13 -1.17 3.65 -26.76
CA GLU A 13 0.05 4.20 -26.14
C GLU A 13 -0.32 4.99 -24.87
N HIS A 14 -1.24 5.95 -24.99
CA HIS A 14 -1.70 6.75 -23.85
C HIS A 14 -2.35 5.91 -22.74
N ARG A 15 -3.15 4.89 -23.08
CA ARG A 15 -3.74 3.98 -22.08
C ARG A 15 -2.67 3.19 -21.33
N LYS A 16 -1.61 2.75 -22.01
CA LYS A 16 -0.49 2.05 -21.40
C LYS A 16 0.29 2.99 -20.48
N GLU A 17 0.58 4.21 -20.91
CA GLU A 17 1.24 5.23 -20.08
C GLU A 17 0.42 5.54 -18.82
N HIS A 18 -0.88 5.79 -18.97
CA HIS A 18 -1.77 6.04 -17.84
C HIS A 18 -1.83 4.86 -16.87
N ALA A 19 -1.84 3.62 -17.36
CA ALA A 19 -1.79 2.42 -16.52
C ALA A 19 -0.44 2.30 -15.77
N GLN A 20 0.67 2.74 -16.37
CA GLN A 20 1.97 2.80 -15.71
C GLN A 20 1.97 3.81 -14.56
N GLU A 21 1.42 5.01 -14.77
CA GLU A 21 1.29 6.03 -13.73
C GLU A 21 0.43 5.57 -12.56
N ILE A 22 -0.71 4.92 -12.84
CA ILE A 22 -1.59 4.36 -11.80
C ILE A 22 -0.85 3.30 -11.01
N LEU A 23 -0.13 2.38 -11.67
CA LEU A 23 0.65 1.35 -10.98
C LEU A 23 1.73 1.97 -10.09
N LEU A 24 2.40 3.02 -10.55
CA LEU A 24 3.40 3.73 -9.75
C LEU A 24 2.76 4.33 -8.48
N LYS A 25 1.62 5.01 -8.60
CA LYS A 25 0.88 5.56 -7.46
C LYS A 25 0.45 4.46 -6.47
N ALA A 26 -0.03 3.33 -6.97
CA ALA A 26 -0.39 2.18 -6.14
C ALA A 26 0.81 1.62 -5.37
N LYS A 27 1.98 1.52 -6.01
CA LYS A 27 3.23 1.08 -5.36
C LYS A 27 3.68 2.04 -4.26
N MET A 28 3.59 3.36 -4.51
CA MET A 28 3.91 4.36 -3.49
C MET A 28 2.94 4.26 -2.29
N ALA A 29 1.65 4.07 -2.55
CA ALA A 29 0.65 3.87 -1.50
C ALA A 29 0.91 2.60 -0.67
N LEU A 30 1.36 1.51 -1.31
CA LEU A 30 1.77 0.28 -0.63
C LEU A 30 2.99 0.51 0.28
N GLN A 31 4.01 1.21 -0.21
CA GLN A 31 5.19 1.55 0.60
C GLN A 31 4.81 2.38 1.83
N GLU A 32 3.94 3.37 1.66
CA GLU A 32 3.47 4.18 2.79
C GLU A 32 2.63 3.37 3.79
N ALA A 33 1.77 2.48 3.30
CA ALA A 33 1.00 1.59 4.16
C ALA A 33 1.90 0.62 4.95
N GLN A 34 2.96 0.10 4.32
CA GLN A 34 3.96 -0.73 4.97
C GLN A 34 4.71 0.05 6.05
N ARG A 35 5.18 1.26 5.74
CA ARG A 35 5.87 2.14 6.69
C ARG A 35 5.01 2.42 7.92
N LEU A 36 3.74 2.73 7.71
CA LEU A 36 2.77 2.97 8.79
C LEU A 36 2.60 1.71 9.67
N LEU A 37 2.47 0.54 9.06
CA LEU A 37 2.34 -0.72 9.79
C LEU A 37 3.57 -1.01 10.66
N GLU A 38 4.77 -0.82 10.11
CA GLU A 38 6.03 -0.97 10.86
C GLU A 38 6.14 0.04 12.00
N GLU A 39 5.72 1.28 11.77
CA GLU A 39 5.70 2.32 12.81
C GLU A 39 4.77 1.95 13.97
N GLN A 40 3.57 1.44 13.68
CA GLN A 40 2.62 1.02 14.72
C GLN A 40 3.13 -0.21 15.50
N LYS A 41 3.73 -1.18 14.80
CA LYS A 41 4.38 -2.33 15.46
C LYS A 41 5.50 -1.89 16.41
N LYS A 42 6.39 -0.99 15.95
CA LYS A 42 7.46 -0.42 16.80
C LYS A 42 6.91 0.35 17.99
N LYS A 43 5.80 1.07 17.84
CA LYS A 43 5.13 1.75 18.97
C LYS A 43 4.61 0.74 20.01
N GLN A 44 4.01 -0.36 19.56
CA GLN A 44 3.56 -1.43 20.45
C GLN A 44 4.73 -2.13 21.15
N GLU A 45 5.79 -2.49 20.43
CA GLU A 45 7.00 -3.09 21.00
C GLU A 45 7.60 -2.20 22.11
N ARG A 46 7.83 -0.92 21.81
CA ARG A 46 8.33 0.06 22.79
C ARG A 46 7.43 0.21 24.01
N PHE A 47 6.11 0.14 23.81
CA PHE A 47 5.17 0.20 24.92
C PHE A 47 5.24 -1.06 25.78
N LEU A 48 5.27 -2.25 25.17
CA LEU A 48 5.37 -3.53 25.87
C LEU A 48 6.68 -3.65 26.66
N GLU A 49 7.80 -3.17 26.11
CA GLU A 49 9.09 -3.11 26.80
C GLU A 49 9.03 -2.25 28.08
N LYS A 50 8.35 -1.10 28.02
CA LYS A 50 8.23 -0.16 29.15
C LYS A 50 7.08 -0.47 30.10
N LYS A 51 6.11 -1.29 29.68
CA LYS A 51 4.91 -1.60 30.49
C LYS A 51 5.27 -2.11 31.89
N PRO A 52 6.25 -3.03 32.08
CA PRO A 52 6.66 -3.47 33.41
C PRO A 52 7.19 -2.32 34.28
N GLU A 53 7.98 -1.39 33.72
CA GLU A 53 8.50 -0.23 34.45
C GLU A 53 7.36 0.70 34.90
N TYR A 54 6.36 0.93 34.04
CA TYR A 54 5.17 1.70 34.40
C TYR A 54 4.36 1.03 35.51
N ILE A 55 4.21 -0.30 35.45
CA ILE A 55 3.53 -1.08 36.48
C ILE A 55 4.30 -0.99 37.80
N GLN A 56 5.62 -1.16 37.77
CA GLN A 56 6.48 -1.05 38.96
C GLN A 56 6.36 0.35 39.58
N LEU A 57 6.41 1.41 38.77
CA LEU A 57 6.24 2.78 39.24
C LEU A 57 4.86 3.01 39.91
N ILE A 58 3.80 2.39 39.38
CA ILE A 58 2.46 2.45 39.99
C ILE A 58 2.47 1.79 41.38
N TYR A 59 3.12 0.62 41.52
CA TYR A 59 3.23 -0.07 42.80
C TYR A 59 4.14 0.66 43.80
N ASP A 60 5.28 1.18 43.36
CA ASP A 60 6.21 1.94 44.21
C ASP A 60 5.53 3.21 44.76
N GLN A 61 4.76 3.92 43.92
CA GLN A 61 3.97 5.08 44.35
C GLN A 61 2.92 4.72 45.41
N MET A 62 2.40 3.50 45.37
CA MET A 62 1.45 3.00 46.36
C MET A 62 2.17 2.65 47.67
N LEU A 63 3.32 1.98 47.62
CA LEU A 63 4.11 1.58 48.79
C LEU A 63 4.68 2.77 49.58
N GLN A 64 4.94 3.90 48.91
CA GLN A 64 5.39 5.14 49.56
C GLN A 64 4.28 5.87 50.37
N LYS A 65 3.03 5.41 50.32
CA LYS A 65 1.93 6.02 51.09
C LYS A 65 1.84 5.40 52.48
N THR A 66 2.08 6.22 53.50
CA THR A 66 2.08 5.84 54.94
C THR A 66 0.70 5.42 55.49
N HIS A 67 -0.40 5.71 54.79
CA HIS A 67 -1.76 5.31 55.19
C HIS A 67 -2.52 4.68 54.04
N PHE A 68 -2.72 3.36 54.15
CA PHE A 68 -3.47 2.55 53.19
C PHE A 68 -4.98 2.80 53.35
N LYS A 69 -5.55 3.68 52.52
CA LYS A 69 -6.99 3.84 52.36
C LYS A 69 -7.49 2.98 51.18
N ARG A 70 -8.69 2.40 51.30
CA ARG A 70 -9.33 1.56 50.26
C ARG A 70 -9.33 2.22 48.87
N ASN A 71 -9.57 3.53 48.81
CA ASN A 71 -9.59 4.31 47.56
C ASN A 71 -8.26 4.29 46.77
N TYR A 72 -7.12 3.96 47.40
CA TYR A 72 -5.83 3.85 46.70
C TYR A 72 -5.72 2.58 45.85
N LEU A 73 -6.32 1.47 46.30
CA LEU A 73 -6.39 0.25 45.50
C LEU A 73 -7.23 0.47 44.24
N ASP A 74 -8.35 1.17 44.37
CA ASP A 74 -9.20 1.55 43.23
C ASP A 74 -8.43 2.45 42.24
N LEU A 75 -7.62 3.40 42.74
CA LEU A 75 -6.77 4.24 41.91
C LEU A 75 -5.66 3.46 41.19
N VAL A 76 -5.03 2.49 41.87
CA VAL A 76 -4.02 1.60 41.27
C VAL A 76 -4.66 0.76 40.15
N ASN A 77 -5.80 0.13 40.42
CA ASN A 77 -6.54 -0.64 39.44
C ASN A 77 -6.93 0.21 38.22
N LEU A 78 -7.37 1.45 38.44
CA LEU A 78 -7.67 2.39 37.36
C LEU A 78 -6.43 2.70 36.51
N LYS A 79 -5.26 2.93 37.15
CA LYS A 79 -4.02 3.20 36.41
C LYS A 79 -3.56 2.00 35.60
N LEU A 80 -3.65 0.78 36.15
CA LEU A 80 -3.34 -0.45 35.43
C LEU A 80 -4.30 -0.66 34.25
N SER A 81 -5.61 -0.48 34.46
CA SER A 81 -6.61 -0.56 33.40
C SER A 81 -6.32 0.40 32.26
N LYS A 82 -5.83 1.62 32.55
CA LYS A 82 -5.43 2.58 31.50
C LYS A 82 -4.24 2.09 30.66
N LEU A 83 -3.31 1.34 31.25
CA LEU A 83 -2.21 0.72 30.50
C LEU A 83 -2.74 -0.38 29.57
N ASP A 84 -3.70 -1.17 30.04
CA ASP A 84 -4.34 -2.22 29.23
C ASP A 84 -5.19 -1.63 28.10
N GLU A 85 -6.01 -0.60 28.37
CA GLU A 85 -6.76 0.14 27.36
C GLU A 85 -5.84 0.74 26.28
N TYR A 86 -4.68 1.27 26.68
CA TYR A 86 -3.72 1.81 25.72
C TYR A 86 -3.09 0.70 24.87
N GLN A 87 -2.78 -0.46 25.47
CA GLN A 87 -2.31 -1.62 24.73
C GLN A 87 -3.32 -2.09 23.69
N GLU A 88 -4.60 -2.15 24.06
CA GLU A 88 -5.69 -2.54 23.17
C GLU A 88 -5.84 -1.54 22.01
N LYS A 89 -5.77 -0.23 22.30
CA LYS A 89 -5.75 0.81 21.25
C LYS A 89 -4.60 0.62 20.26
N LEU A 90 -3.39 0.29 20.73
CA LEU A 90 -2.26 0.02 19.85
C LEU A 90 -2.50 -1.21 18.97
N ALA A 91 -3.09 -2.28 19.52
CA ALA A 91 -3.45 -3.47 18.74
C ALA A 91 -4.46 -3.15 17.63
N ILE A 92 -5.50 -2.36 17.95
CA ILE A 92 -6.50 -1.89 16.97
C ILE A 92 -5.84 -1.06 15.86
N GLU A 93 -4.92 -0.15 16.19
CA GLU A 93 -4.23 0.67 15.19
C GLU A 93 -3.29 -0.16 14.29
N ILE A 94 -2.66 -1.21 14.83
CA ILE A 94 -1.90 -2.18 14.03
C ILE A 94 -2.81 -2.93 13.06
N GLU A 95 -3.97 -3.40 13.53
CA GLU A 95 -4.94 -4.10 12.68
C GLU A 95 -5.45 -3.19 11.55
N LYS A 96 -5.77 -1.92 11.85
CA LYS A 96 -6.14 -0.93 10.83
C LYS A 96 -5.02 -0.70 9.81
N ALA A 97 -3.78 -0.56 10.28
CA ALA A 97 -2.63 -0.40 9.40
C ALA A 97 -2.38 -1.65 8.54
N HIS A 98 -2.60 -2.85 9.10
CA HIS A 98 -2.49 -4.11 8.39
C HIS A 98 -3.55 -4.24 7.29
N ASN A 99 -4.81 -3.98 7.61
CA ASN A 99 -5.91 -3.96 6.64
C ASN A 99 -5.64 -2.96 5.50
N LYS A 100 -5.06 -1.79 5.81
CA LYS A 100 -4.67 -0.81 4.79
C LYS A 100 -3.54 -1.34 3.90
N TYR A 101 -2.55 -2.00 4.48
CA TYR A 101 -1.45 -2.64 3.75
C TYR A 101 -1.97 -3.72 2.80
N GLU A 102 -2.84 -4.61 3.26
CA GLU A 102 -3.42 -5.67 2.41
C GLU A 102 -4.22 -5.11 1.24
N ARG A 103 -5.07 -4.08 1.49
CA ARG A 103 -5.80 -3.40 0.42
C ARG A 103 -4.87 -2.77 -0.61
N ALA A 104 -3.80 -2.10 -0.17
CA ALA A 104 -2.82 -1.52 -1.07
C ALA A 104 -2.07 -2.59 -1.88
N GLN A 105 -1.80 -3.76 -1.28
CA GLN A 105 -1.17 -4.89 -1.97
C GLN A 105 -2.07 -5.43 -3.07
N GLN A 106 -3.37 -5.60 -2.78
CA GLN A 106 -4.36 -6.01 -3.77
C GLN A 106 -4.48 -4.99 -4.92
N GLU A 107 -4.48 -3.70 -4.61
CA GLU A 107 -4.54 -2.64 -5.62
C GLU A 107 -3.34 -2.71 -6.57
N VAL A 108 -2.12 -2.89 -6.07
CA VAL A 108 -0.92 -3.06 -6.90
C VAL A 108 -1.06 -4.24 -7.86
N VAL A 109 -1.60 -5.37 -7.40
CA VAL A 109 -1.85 -6.54 -8.27
C VAL A 109 -2.87 -6.20 -9.36
N GLN A 110 -3.95 -5.52 -9.03
CA GLN A 110 -4.97 -5.11 -10.00
C GLN A 110 -4.42 -4.12 -11.04
N CYS A 111 -3.68 -3.10 -10.59
CA CYS A 111 -3.02 -2.12 -11.48
C CYS A 111 -2.00 -2.81 -12.38
N SER A 112 -1.24 -3.78 -11.86
CA SER A 112 -0.26 -4.54 -12.65
C SER A 112 -0.95 -5.35 -13.75
N ARG A 113 -2.11 -5.97 -13.46
CA ARG A 113 -2.91 -6.68 -14.46
C ARG A 113 -3.46 -5.73 -15.52
N LYS A 114 -3.93 -4.54 -15.12
CA LYS A 114 -4.40 -3.50 -16.06
C LYS A 114 -3.28 -3.03 -16.99
N LEU A 115 -2.08 -2.79 -16.45
CA LEU A 115 -0.91 -2.43 -17.26
C LEU A 115 -0.56 -3.54 -18.26
N HIS A 116 -0.49 -4.79 -17.80
CA HIS A 116 -0.19 -5.93 -18.67
C HIS A 116 -1.22 -6.07 -19.80
N LYS A 117 -2.50 -5.85 -19.51
CA LYS A 117 -3.56 -5.82 -20.53
C LYS A 117 -3.33 -4.69 -21.54
N ALA A 118 -3.03 -3.48 -21.07
CA ALA A 118 -2.78 -2.33 -21.95
C ALA A 118 -1.53 -2.54 -22.84
N GLN A 119 -0.48 -3.17 -22.31
CA GLN A 119 0.72 -3.54 -23.08
C GLN A 119 0.38 -4.53 -24.19
N ARG A 120 -0.33 -5.62 -23.87
CA ARG A 120 -0.76 -6.60 -24.89
C ARG A 120 -1.66 -5.99 -25.96
N GLU A 121 -2.53 -5.07 -25.58
CA GLU A 121 -3.37 -4.36 -26.55
C GLU A 121 -2.52 -3.45 -27.47
N LEU A 122 -1.51 -2.78 -26.93
CA LEU A 122 -0.57 -1.98 -27.72
C LEU A 122 0.26 -2.85 -28.67
N GLU A 123 0.87 -3.93 -28.18
CA GLU A 123 1.67 -4.86 -28.99
C GLU A 123 0.89 -5.37 -30.21
N LYS A 124 -0.39 -5.74 -30.03
CA LYS A 124 -1.26 -6.20 -31.13
C LYS A 124 -1.43 -5.17 -32.26
N ILE A 125 -1.52 -3.88 -31.94
CA ILE A 125 -1.70 -2.85 -32.98
C ILE A 125 -0.37 -2.44 -33.61
N GLU A 126 0.73 -2.55 -32.88
CA GLU A 126 2.08 -2.37 -33.39
C GLU A 126 2.42 -3.49 -34.40
N GLU A 127 2.08 -4.74 -34.08
CA GLU A 127 2.22 -5.88 -34.98
C GLU A 127 1.41 -5.67 -36.27
N HIS A 128 0.14 -5.30 -36.16
CA HIS A 128 -0.68 -4.96 -37.34
C HIS A 128 -0.07 -3.82 -38.18
N LYS A 129 0.47 -2.78 -37.53
CA LYS A 129 1.16 -1.68 -38.23
C LYS A 129 2.40 -2.16 -38.96
N ASN A 130 3.15 -3.10 -38.39
CA ASN A 130 4.34 -3.67 -39.01
C ASN A 130 3.98 -4.52 -40.23
N ILE A 131 2.94 -5.35 -40.14
CA ILE A 131 2.42 -6.11 -41.29
C ILE A 131 1.98 -5.15 -42.40
N TRP A 132 1.18 -4.13 -42.07
CA TRP A 132 0.74 -3.13 -43.05
C TRP A 132 1.91 -2.40 -43.73
N LYS A 133 2.97 -2.05 -42.99
CA LYS A 133 4.17 -1.43 -43.57
C LYS A 133 4.85 -2.35 -44.58
N GLU A 134 4.92 -3.64 -44.28
CA GLU A 134 5.51 -4.63 -45.17
C GLU A 134 4.68 -4.82 -46.44
N ASP A 135 3.35 -4.89 -46.31
CA ASP A 135 2.45 -4.96 -47.47
C ASP A 135 2.60 -3.73 -48.38
N MET A 136 2.66 -2.54 -47.78
CA MET A 136 2.89 -1.29 -48.54
C MET A 136 4.24 -1.30 -49.26
N ARG A 137 5.30 -1.81 -48.61
CA ARG A 137 6.63 -1.94 -49.22
C ARG A 137 6.62 -2.86 -50.43
N LEU A 138 5.96 -4.02 -50.30
CA LEU A 138 5.83 -4.99 -51.40
C LEU A 138 4.97 -4.46 -52.56
N LEU A 139 3.97 -3.62 -52.27
CA LEU A 139 3.17 -2.96 -53.31
C LEU A 139 4.00 -1.89 -54.04
N ASP A 140 4.73 -1.05 -53.31
CA ASP A 140 5.60 -0.03 -53.89
C ASP A 140 6.70 -0.67 -54.77
N GLU A 141 7.28 -1.80 -54.36
CA GLU A 141 8.26 -2.58 -55.16
C GLU A 141 7.62 -3.09 -56.47
N LYS A 142 6.38 -3.59 -56.43
CA LYS A 142 5.65 -4.08 -57.63
C LYS A 142 5.19 -2.98 -58.58
N GLU A 143 4.98 -1.75 -58.09
CA GLU A 143 4.63 -0.60 -58.94
C GLU A 143 5.86 0.00 -59.64
N GLN A 144 7.07 -0.35 -59.19
CA GLN A 144 8.34 0.13 -59.75
C GLN A 144 8.97 -0.82 -60.78
N ASP A 145 8.51 -2.09 -60.82
CA ASP A 145 8.86 -3.11 -61.81
C ASP A 145 7.91 -3.08 -63.04
#